data_AF-A0A6B0SKE2-F1
#
_entry.id   AF-A0A6B0SKE2-F1
#
_cell.length_a   1.000
_cell.length_b   1.000
_cell.length_c   1.000
_cell.angle_alpha   90.00
_cell.angle_beta   90.00
_cell.angle_gamma   90.00
#
_symmetry.space_group_name_H-M   'P 1'
#
loop_
_entity.id
_entity.type
_entity.pdbx_description
1 polymer ?
#
loop_
_entity_poly.entity_id
_entity_poly.type
_entity_poly.pdbx_seq_one_letter_code
_entity_poly.pdbx_strand_id
1 'polypeptide(L)'
;MSGKGEVPEYSRQDLRKSTRFVEGDYKGINPREFYRRLKRRLEEVQTANDFKYETRGVQDRDLQIKSEQVGEKTGRVDGRLAAESDWEFIGNGSLEYRPYGPHGALGILVGVLVTLAGGLSNEMAIAGVGILGVLVGGYYYFQTDTHGFPVVRKDAIRVLITGEVSERTIEDDDERRTDIFANMSVIYAGDTFVNVYSDNLDELPWTFREELLRQVKRWHNKIVVQDQRLEVNDGFLAHLSSWSNRSLEGDRQTLESIQQALNESFDVRLEYTDELLEQLPSDVQDELSEQQDALRGELEDLAEEMDVYVEREGLEQTA
;
A
#
# COMPACT_ATOMS: atom_id res chain seq x y z
N MET A 1 -3.13 6.29 8.86
CA MET A 1 -2.46 6.69 10.13
C MET A 1 -1.31 5.73 10.43
N SER A 2 -0.08 6.24 10.50
CA SER A 2 1.16 5.46 10.73
C SER A 2 1.31 5.07 12.20
N GLY A 3 1.43 3.76 12.47
CA GLY A 3 1.90 3.26 13.76
C GLY A 3 3.34 3.71 13.94
N LYS A 4 3.58 4.66 14.86
CA LYS A 4 4.89 5.28 15.05
C LYS A 4 5.92 4.23 15.48
N GLY A 5 6.78 3.87 14.53
CA GLY A 5 8.10 3.29 14.75
C GLY A 5 8.17 1.80 15.05
N GLU A 6 7.05 1.06 15.14
CA GLU A 6 7.05 -0.39 15.33
C GLU A 6 7.14 -1.13 14.00
N VAL A 7 7.98 -2.17 13.95
CA VAL A 7 8.07 -3.06 12.79
C VAL A 7 6.87 -4.01 12.84
N PRO A 8 6.08 -4.14 11.76
CA PRO A 8 4.98 -5.11 11.73
C PRO A 8 5.49 -6.53 12.04
N GLU A 9 4.69 -7.33 12.74
CA GLU A 9 5.02 -8.75 12.89
C GLU A 9 4.77 -9.48 11.57
N TYR A 10 5.79 -10.15 11.07
CA TYR A 10 5.71 -11.02 9.89
C TYR A 10 6.54 -12.30 10.09
N SER A 11 6.10 -13.37 9.44
CA SER A 11 6.76 -14.67 9.41
C SER A 11 7.52 -14.90 8.10
N ARG A 12 8.37 -15.93 8.09
CA ARG A 12 9.05 -16.42 6.87
C ARG A 12 8.07 -16.77 5.75
N GLN A 13 6.89 -17.30 6.09
CA GLN A 13 5.87 -17.63 5.09
C GLN A 13 5.26 -16.37 4.48
N ASP A 14 5.05 -15.32 5.28
CA ASP A 14 4.50 -14.05 4.80
C ASP A 14 5.48 -13.34 3.87
N LEU A 15 6.77 -13.32 4.22
CA LEU A 15 7.79 -12.69 3.38
C LEU A 15 8.01 -13.42 2.06
N ARG A 16 7.87 -14.75 2.04
CA ARG A 16 7.95 -15.53 0.80
C ARG A 16 6.77 -15.28 -0.14
N LYS A 17 5.68 -14.69 0.36
CA LYS A 17 4.60 -14.24 -0.50
C LYS A 17 4.95 -12.94 -1.20
N SER A 18 5.83 -12.08 -0.67
CA SER A 18 6.17 -10.77 -1.26
C SER A 18 6.50 -10.80 -2.76
N THR A 19 6.36 -9.65 -3.41
CA THR A 19 6.54 -9.50 -4.86
C THR A 19 7.91 -10.00 -5.31
N ARG A 20 8.94 -9.76 -4.49
CA ARG A 20 10.33 -10.22 -4.71
C ARG A 20 10.94 -10.61 -3.37
N PHE A 21 11.68 -11.72 -3.33
CA PHE A 21 12.43 -12.08 -2.12
C PHE A 21 13.80 -12.68 -2.44
N VAL A 22 14.73 -12.48 -1.51
CA VAL A 22 16.08 -13.04 -1.51
C VAL A 22 16.34 -13.64 -0.13
N GLU A 23 16.98 -14.81 -0.06
CA GLU A 23 17.39 -15.43 1.21
C GLU A 23 18.92 -15.51 1.27
N GLY A 24 19.49 -15.18 2.42
CA GLY A 24 20.93 -15.27 2.69
C GLY A 24 21.20 -16.02 3.99
N ASP A 25 22.23 -16.86 4.01
CA ASP A 25 22.66 -17.61 5.19
C ASP A 25 24.05 -17.15 5.66
N TYR A 26 24.08 -16.48 6.81
CA TYR A 26 25.27 -15.84 7.37
C TYR A 26 25.78 -16.61 8.59
N LYS A 27 27.09 -16.83 8.69
CA LYS A 27 27.69 -17.64 9.77
C LYS A 27 28.75 -16.88 10.53
N GLY A 28 28.82 -17.13 11.84
CA GLY A 28 29.91 -16.67 12.69
C GLY A 28 29.99 -15.15 12.86
N ILE A 29 28.88 -14.42 12.69
CA ILE A 29 28.85 -12.96 12.80
C ILE A 29 28.10 -12.52 14.06
N ASN A 30 28.47 -11.35 14.60
CA ASN A 30 27.71 -10.75 15.69
C ASN A 30 26.34 -10.25 15.18
N PRO A 31 25.21 -10.78 15.69
CA PRO A 31 23.88 -10.43 15.21
C PRO A 31 23.55 -8.94 15.43
N ARG A 32 24.16 -8.32 16.44
CA ARG A 32 23.97 -6.89 16.75
C ARG A 32 24.63 -5.99 15.71
N GLU A 33 25.84 -6.35 15.29
CA GLU A 33 26.58 -5.59 14.29
C GLU A 33 26.00 -5.80 12.90
N PHE A 34 25.62 -7.03 12.57
CA PHE A 34 24.90 -7.36 11.35
C PHE A 34 23.62 -6.52 11.22
N TYR A 35 22.76 -6.50 12.26
CA TYR A 35 21.52 -5.71 12.24
C TYR A 35 21.78 -4.22 12.00
N ARG A 36 22.77 -3.65 12.70
CA ARG A 36 23.12 -2.23 12.55
C ARG A 36 23.66 -1.92 11.15
N ARG A 37 24.50 -2.81 10.60
CA ARG A 37 25.07 -2.66 9.26
C ARG A 37 23.98 -2.74 8.20
N LEU A 38 23.12 -3.75 8.30
CA LEU A 38 21.97 -3.94 7.42
C LEU A 38 21.06 -2.70 7.42
N LYS A 39 20.70 -2.20 8.61
CA LYS A 39 19.89 -0.98 8.74
C LYS A 39 20.53 0.20 8.02
N ARG A 40 21.83 0.42 8.25
CA ARG A 40 22.57 1.50 7.59
C ARG A 40 22.60 1.33 6.07
N ARG A 41 22.71 0.09 5.55
CA ARG A 41 22.69 -0.14 4.10
C ARG A 41 21.35 0.19 3.47
N LEU A 42 20.25 -0.18 4.12
CA LEU A 42 18.91 0.20 3.68
C LEU A 42 18.71 1.72 3.67
N GLU A 43 19.27 2.42 4.65
CA GLU A 43 19.26 3.90 4.70
C GLU A 43 20.17 4.53 3.65
N GLU A 44 21.20 3.83 3.17
CA GLU A 44 22.14 4.32 2.16
C GLU A 44 21.65 4.13 0.72
N VAL A 45 20.53 3.44 0.48
CA VAL A 45 19.92 3.34 -0.85
C VAL A 45 19.42 4.72 -1.28
N GLN A 46 19.89 5.19 -2.43
CA GLN A 46 19.64 6.54 -2.93
C GLN A 46 18.80 6.55 -4.21
N THR A 47 17.95 7.56 -4.31
CA THR A 47 17.42 8.04 -5.59
C THR A 47 18.32 9.15 -6.14
N ALA A 48 17.98 9.72 -7.31
CA ALA A 48 18.76 10.81 -7.89
C ALA A 48 18.87 12.06 -7.00
N ASN A 49 17.95 12.25 -6.04
CA ASN A 49 17.82 13.51 -5.28
C ASN A 49 17.87 13.34 -3.75
N ASP A 50 17.59 12.16 -3.20
CA ASP A 50 17.58 11.89 -1.75
C ASP A 50 17.70 10.39 -1.44
N PHE A 51 17.78 10.03 -0.15
CA PHE A 51 17.65 8.65 0.33
C PHE A 51 16.26 8.10 0.01
N LYS A 52 16.20 6.88 -0.53
CA LYS A 52 14.95 6.26 -1.00
C LYS A 52 14.05 5.79 0.14
N TYR A 53 14.64 5.29 1.22
CA TYR A 53 13.93 4.57 2.27
C TYR A 53 14.05 5.22 3.65
N GLU A 54 12.92 5.31 4.34
CA GLU A 54 12.87 5.53 5.79
C GLU A 54 12.80 4.17 6.50
N THR A 55 13.77 3.88 7.38
CA THR A 55 13.77 2.61 8.12
C THR A 55 12.93 2.68 9.39
N ARG A 56 12.21 1.58 9.65
CA ARG A 56 11.52 1.29 10.90
C ARG A 56 12.19 0.07 11.53
N GLY A 57 12.71 0.26 12.72
CA GLY A 57 13.46 -0.77 13.44
C GLY A 57 14.42 -0.16 14.46
N VAL A 58 14.25 -0.55 15.72
CA VAL A 58 15.14 -0.21 16.83
C VAL A 58 15.70 -1.52 17.36
N GLN A 59 17.03 -1.62 17.34
CA GLN A 59 17.75 -2.83 17.73
C GLN A 59 17.30 -3.38 19.09
N ASP A 60 17.09 -2.54 20.10
CA ASP A 60 16.75 -2.99 21.46
C ASP A 60 15.36 -3.62 21.57
N ARG A 61 14.45 -3.32 20.64
CA ARG A 61 13.08 -3.85 20.62
C ARG A 61 12.90 -4.95 19.57
N ASP A 62 13.46 -4.71 18.39
CA ASP A 62 13.15 -5.47 17.18
C ASP A 62 14.20 -6.55 16.89
N LEU A 63 15.28 -6.64 17.67
CA LEU A 63 16.24 -7.75 17.70
C LEU A 63 16.19 -8.44 19.08
N GLN A 64 15.63 -9.64 19.13
CA GLN A 64 15.54 -10.46 20.34
C GLN A 64 16.60 -11.56 20.30
N ILE A 65 17.45 -11.60 21.33
CA ILE A 65 18.39 -12.69 21.58
C ILE A 65 17.94 -13.40 22.86
N LYS A 66 17.36 -14.59 22.72
CA LYS A 66 16.84 -15.39 23.85
C LYS A 66 17.79 -16.54 24.14
N SER A 67 18.33 -16.61 25.36
CA SER A 67 19.11 -17.77 25.81
C SER A 67 18.16 -18.97 26.00
N GLU A 68 18.54 -20.14 25.46
CA GLU A 68 17.64 -21.31 25.45
C GLU A 68 17.73 -22.15 26.74
N GLN A 69 18.84 -22.12 27.50
CA GLN A 69 18.96 -22.77 28.81
C GLN A 69 19.96 -22.10 29.76
N VAL A 70 19.69 -22.17 31.07
CA VAL A 70 20.67 -21.80 32.12
C VAL A 70 21.82 -22.81 32.12
N GLY A 71 22.97 -22.44 31.54
CA GLY A 71 24.19 -23.25 31.53
C GLY A 71 24.69 -23.65 30.13
N GLU A 72 23.84 -23.55 29.11
CA GLU A 72 24.26 -23.67 27.71
C GLU A 72 24.50 -22.26 27.16
N LYS A 73 25.70 -22.01 26.63
CA LYS A 73 26.08 -20.74 25.98
C LYS A 73 25.43 -20.59 24.61
N THR A 74 24.17 -21.00 24.48
CA THR A 74 23.42 -21.05 23.24
C THR A 74 22.09 -20.31 23.38
N GLY A 75 21.64 -19.74 22.27
CA GLY A 75 20.41 -18.96 22.21
C GLY A 75 19.82 -18.90 20.81
N ARG A 76 18.71 -18.20 20.68
CA ARG A 76 18.04 -17.92 19.41
C ARG A 76 17.99 -16.43 19.15
N VAL A 77 18.26 -16.04 17.92
CA VAL A 77 18.07 -14.67 17.43
C VAL A 77 16.83 -14.59 16.54
N ASP A 78 15.98 -13.60 16.80
CA ASP A 78 14.87 -13.18 15.95
C ASP A 78 14.94 -11.66 15.80
N GLY A 79 15.12 -11.17 14.57
CA GLY A 79 15.27 -9.77 14.24
C GLY A 79 14.32 -9.36 13.12
N ARG A 80 13.70 -8.18 13.23
CA ARG A 80 12.86 -7.59 12.18
C ARG A 80 13.31 -6.18 11.86
N LEU A 81 13.27 -5.83 10.58
CA LEU A 81 13.56 -4.51 10.07
C LEU A 81 12.66 -4.24 8.86
N ALA A 82 12.05 -3.06 8.81
CA ALA A 82 11.30 -2.60 7.65
C ALA A 82 11.91 -1.30 7.13
N ALA A 83 11.82 -1.08 5.82
CA ALA A 83 12.22 0.14 5.15
C ALA A 83 11.11 0.49 4.15
N GLU A 84 10.67 1.73 4.15
CA GLU A 84 9.52 2.18 3.35
C GLU A 84 9.91 3.45 2.59
N SER A 85 9.59 3.53 1.30
CA SER A 85 9.75 4.75 0.53
C SER A 85 8.60 5.73 0.81
N ASP A 86 8.77 6.97 0.39
CA ASP A 86 7.65 7.88 0.24
C ASP A 86 6.71 7.45 -0.89
N TRP A 87 5.51 7.99 -0.87
CA TRP A 87 4.55 7.81 -1.97
C TRP A 87 4.99 8.67 -3.16
N GLU A 88 5.27 8.03 -4.28
CA GLU A 88 5.68 8.67 -5.52
C GLU A 88 4.56 8.62 -6.55
N PHE A 89 4.32 9.74 -7.23
CA PHE A 89 3.36 9.79 -8.32
C PHE A 89 3.90 9.03 -9.54
N ILE A 90 3.10 8.08 -10.05
CA ILE A 90 3.49 7.26 -11.21
C ILE A 90 2.67 7.61 -12.46
N GLY A 91 1.47 8.17 -12.32
CA GLY A 91 0.64 8.49 -13.47
C GLY A 91 -0.81 8.77 -13.11
N ASN A 92 -1.59 9.13 -14.13
CA ASN A 92 -3.03 9.33 -13.98
C ASN A 92 -3.79 8.16 -14.60
N GLY A 93 -4.61 7.50 -13.80
CA GLY A 93 -5.64 6.60 -14.30
C GLY A 93 -6.78 7.41 -14.93
N SER A 94 -7.65 6.78 -15.71
CA SER A 94 -8.81 7.44 -16.32
C SER A 94 -10.11 6.72 -15.96
N LEU A 95 -11.16 7.48 -15.70
CA LEU A 95 -12.46 6.94 -15.35
C LEU A 95 -13.58 7.72 -16.05
N GLU A 96 -14.50 6.97 -16.67
CA GLU A 96 -15.74 7.52 -17.21
C GLU A 96 -16.74 7.75 -16.07
N TYR A 97 -17.35 8.94 -16.03
CA TYR A 97 -18.32 9.32 -15.01
C TYR A 97 -19.43 10.20 -15.58
N ARG A 98 -20.46 10.47 -14.77
CA ARG A 98 -21.59 11.33 -15.15
C ARG A 98 -21.50 12.68 -14.43
N PRO A 99 -20.85 13.71 -15.02
CA PRO A 99 -20.64 14.99 -14.35
C PRO A 99 -21.95 15.66 -13.91
N TYR A 100 -22.99 15.53 -14.74
CA TYR A 100 -24.31 16.08 -14.47
C TYR A 100 -25.31 15.04 -13.97
N GLY A 101 -24.88 13.80 -13.67
CA GLY A 101 -25.75 12.73 -13.17
C GLY A 101 -26.64 13.18 -12.01
N PRO A 102 -26.09 13.74 -10.93
CA PRO A 102 -26.88 14.28 -9.83
C PRO A 102 -27.86 15.40 -10.20
N HIS A 103 -27.46 16.30 -11.09
CA HIS A 103 -28.30 17.42 -11.53
C HIS A 103 -29.45 16.92 -12.43
N GLY A 104 -29.15 16.00 -13.34
CA GLY A 104 -30.12 15.34 -14.19
C GLY A 104 -31.11 14.49 -13.40
N ALA A 105 -30.63 13.74 -12.39
CA ALA A 105 -31.49 12.95 -11.51
C ALA A 105 -32.49 13.82 -10.75
N LEU A 106 -32.02 14.96 -10.21
CA LEU A 106 -32.89 15.95 -9.57
C LEU A 106 -33.89 16.56 -10.56
N GLY A 107 -33.44 16.90 -11.77
CA GLY A 107 -34.29 17.43 -12.83
C GLY A 107 -35.41 16.47 -13.24
N ILE A 108 -35.11 15.18 -13.36
CA ILE A 108 -36.11 14.12 -13.60
C ILE A 108 -37.12 14.08 -12.46
N LEU A 109 -36.66 14.03 -11.20
CA LEU A 109 -37.54 13.93 -10.04
C LEU A 109 -38.50 15.13 -9.95
N VAL A 110 -37.97 16.35 -10.08
CA VAL A 110 -38.77 17.57 -10.07
C VAL A 110 -39.73 17.61 -11.27
N GLY A 111 -39.27 17.23 -12.47
CA GLY A 111 -40.10 17.18 -13.66
C GLY A 111 -41.29 16.22 -13.52
N VAL A 112 -41.07 15.05 -12.92
CA VAL A 112 -42.15 14.08 -12.61
C VAL A 112 -43.15 14.69 -11.63
N LEU A 113 -42.69 15.32 -10.55
CA LEU A 113 -43.58 15.95 -9.56
C LEU A 113 -44.42 17.09 -10.17
N VAL A 114 -43.81 17.94 -10.99
CA VAL A 114 -44.51 19.03 -11.70
C VAL A 114 -45.52 18.48 -12.70
N THR A 115 -45.18 17.41 -13.42
CA THR A 115 -46.10 16.74 -14.35
C THR A 115 -47.33 16.20 -13.62
N LEU A 116 -47.12 15.54 -12.48
CA LEU A 116 -48.19 15.01 -11.64
C LEU A 116 -49.08 16.13 -11.08
N ALA A 117 -48.47 17.22 -10.59
CA ALA A 117 -49.21 18.37 -10.07
C ALA A 117 -50.09 19.01 -11.16
N GLY A 118 -49.55 19.25 -12.36
CA GLY A 118 -50.29 19.81 -13.49
C GLY A 118 -51.39 18.89 -14.00
N GLY A 119 -51.16 17.57 -13.98
CA GLY A 119 -52.19 16.56 -14.31
C GLY A 119 -53.35 16.55 -13.31
N LEU A 120 -53.05 16.65 -12.01
CA LEU A 120 -54.06 16.72 -10.96
C LEU A 120 -54.86 18.04 -10.96
N SER A 121 -54.26 19.14 -11.40
CA SER A 121 -54.93 20.45 -11.51
C SER A 121 -55.63 20.69 -12.86
N ASN A 122 -55.55 19.75 -13.81
CA ASN A 122 -55.98 19.90 -15.21
C ASN A 122 -55.29 21.05 -15.98
N GLU A 123 -54.14 21.52 -15.51
CA GLU A 123 -53.34 22.56 -16.17
C GLU A 123 -52.33 21.93 -17.13
N MET A 124 -52.74 21.72 -18.38
CA MET A 124 -51.89 21.09 -19.41
C MET A 124 -50.57 21.84 -19.64
N ALA A 125 -50.54 23.15 -19.44
CA ALA A 125 -49.30 23.93 -19.55
C ALA A 125 -48.28 23.54 -18.48
N ILE A 126 -48.72 23.37 -17.21
CA ILE A 126 -47.86 22.92 -16.11
C ILE A 126 -47.38 21.49 -16.35
N ALA A 127 -48.28 20.61 -16.80
CA ALA A 127 -47.91 19.24 -17.15
C ALA A 127 -46.85 19.21 -18.28
N GLY A 128 -46.99 20.07 -19.29
CA GLY A 128 -46.02 20.22 -20.38
C GLY A 128 -44.65 20.71 -19.90
N VAL A 129 -44.59 21.66 -18.96
CA VAL A 129 -43.34 22.11 -18.34
C VAL A 129 -42.67 20.98 -17.56
N GLY A 130 -43.44 20.17 -16.83
CA GLY A 130 -42.92 19.00 -16.13
C GLY A 130 -42.28 17.98 -17.07
N ILE A 131 -42.95 17.66 -18.19
CA ILE A 131 -42.43 16.75 -19.22
C ILE A 131 -41.13 17.28 -19.81
N LEU A 132 -41.06 18.58 -20.15
CA LEU A 132 -39.83 19.21 -20.61
C LEU A 132 -38.71 19.09 -19.57
N GLY A 133 -39.03 19.27 -18.28
CA GLY A 133 -38.09 19.06 -17.17
C GLY A 133 -37.53 17.64 -17.11
N VAL A 134 -38.38 16.63 -17.31
CA VAL A 134 -37.94 15.22 -17.39
C VAL A 134 -37.01 14.99 -18.58
N LEU A 135 -37.31 15.54 -19.74
CA LEU A 135 -36.49 15.38 -20.94
C LEU A 135 -35.11 16.04 -20.79
N VAL A 136 -35.08 17.29 -20.29
CA VAL A 136 -33.83 18.01 -20.03
C VAL A 136 -33.02 17.32 -18.93
N GLY A 137 -33.67 16.91 -17.83
CA GLY A 137 -33.02 16.14 -16.77
C GLY A 137 -32.45 14.82 -17.27
N GLY A 138 -33.19 14.11 -18.12
CA GLY A 138 -32.75 12.89 -18.79
C GLY A 138 -31.49 13.10 -19.62
N TYR A 139 -31.46 14.14 -20.46
CA TYR A 139 -30.30 14.48 -21.27
C TYR A 139 -29.02 14.64 -20.42
N TYR A 140 -29.09 15.45 -19.37
CA TYR A 140 -27.96 15.66 -18.46
C TYR A 140 -27.62 14.42 -17.62
N TYR A 141 -28.61 13.59 -17.28
CA TYR A 141 -28.39 12.37 -16.49
C TYR A 141 -27.58 11.30 -17.24
N PHE A 142 -27.77 11.20 -18.56
CA PHE A 142 -27.08 10.21 -19.40
C PHE A 142 -25.79 10.73 -20.03
N GLN A 143 -25.46 12.01 -19.86
CA GLN A 143 -24.20 12.56 -20.34
C GLN A 143 -23.03 12.02 -19.52
N THR A 144 -22.07 11.40 -20.20
CA THR A 144 -20.82 10.93 -19.62
C THR A 144 -19.66 11.82 -20.06
N ASP A 145 -18.60 11.82 -19.24
CA ASP A 145 -17.33 12.48 -19.48
C ASP A 145 -16.22 11.61 -18.89
N THR A 146 -14.97 11.84 -19.29
CA THR A 146 -13.81 11.11 -18.78
C THR A 146 -12.90 12.07 -18.03
N HIS A 147 -12.49 11.69 -16.83
CA HIS A 147 -11.54 12.48 -16.05
C HIS A 147 -10.44 11.60 -15.46
N GLY A 148 -9.28 12.21 -15.24
CA GLY A 148 -8.11 11.53 -14.71
C GLY A 148 -8.09 11.51 -13.18
N PHE A 149 -7.53 10.47 -12.59
CA PHE A 149 -7.24 10.42 -11.16
C PHE A 149 -5.78 10.04 -10.90
N PRO A 150 -5.11 10.69 -9.93
CA PRO A 150 -3.71 10.41 -9.62
C PRO A 150 -3.52 9.05 -8.97
N VAL A 151 -2.53 8.30 -9.46
CA VAL A 151 -2.08 7.03 -8.88
C VAL A 151 -0.65 7.21 -8.36
N VAL A 152 -0.44 6.70 -7.15
CA VAL A 152 0.84 6.75 -6.44
C VAL A 152 1.31 5.35 -6.11
N ARG A 153 2.63 5.21 -6.00
CA ARG A 153 3.32 3.99 -5.62
C ARG A 153 4.13 4.21 -4.36
N LYS A 154 4.29 3.17 -3.57
CA LYS A 154 5.27 3.09 -2.50
C LYS A 154 5.95 1.73 -2.50
N ASP A 155 7.27 1.70 -2.33
CA ASP A 155 8.03 0.48 -2.15
C ASP A 155 8.30 0.24 -0.67
N ALA A 156 8.31 -1.03 -0.27
CA ALA A 156 8.70 -1.43 1.07
C ALA A 156 9.61 -2.65 1.03
N ILE A 157 10.69 -2.61 1.80
CA ILE A 157 11.56 -3.74 2.06
C ILE A 157 11.32 -4.22 3.49
N ARG A 158 11.05 -5.51 3.67
CA ARG A 158 10.92 -6.17 4.96
C ARG A 158 12.00 -7.22 5.08
N VAL A 159 12.68 -7.21 6.22
CA VAL A 159 13.76 -8.15 6.52
C VAL A 159 13.43 -8.94 7.77
N LEU A 160 13.56 -10.26 7.69
CA LEU A 160 13.45 -11.17 8.82
C LEU A 160 14.78 -11.88 9.03
N ILE A 161 15.36 -11.73 10.22
CA ILE A 161 16.60 -12.38 10.65
C ILE A 161 16.21 -13.46 11.65
N THR A 162 16.59 -14.71 11.39
CA THR A 162 16.37 -15.81 12.33
C THR A 162 17.62 -16.64 12.45
N GLY A 163 17.96 -17.13 13.64
CA GLY A 163 19.19 -17.91 13.77
C GLY A 163 19.46 -18.46 15.15
N GLU A 164 20.54 -19.20 15.23
CA GLU A 164 21.10 -19.74 16.47
C GLU A 164 22.32 -18.96 16.87
N VAL A 165 22.44 -18.71 18.17
CA VAL A 165 23.48 -17.90 18.78
C VAL A 165 24.35 -18.80 19.67
N SER A 166 25.65 -18.58 19.65
CA SER A 166 26.65 -19.20 20.49
C SER A 166 27.51 -18.11 21.14
N GLU A 167 27.67 -18.16 22.45
CA GLU A 167 28.54 -17.25 23.19
C GLU A 167 29.91 -17.89 23.39
N ARG A 168 30.96 -17.20 22.94
CA ARG A 168 32.34 -17.59 23.20
C ARG A 168 32.99 -16.55 24.10
N THR A 169 33.53 -17.01 25.22
CA THR A 169 34.35 -16.16 26.09
C THR A 169 35.77 -16.23 25.57
N ILE A 170 36.32 -15.08 25.19
CA ILE A 170 37.74 -14.91 24.88
C ILE A 170 38.40 -14.40 26.15
N GLU A 171 39.40 -15.15 26.62
CA GLU A 171 40.31 -14.70 27.68
C GLU A 171 41.59 -14.23 27.00
N ASP A 172 41.81 -12.92 26.98
CA ASP A 172 43.08 -12.32 26.58
C ASP A 172 43.69 -11.63 27.82
N ASP A 173 45.01 -11.55 27.92
CA ASP A 173 45.83 -11.51 29.16
C ASP A 173 45.44 -10.48 30.27
N ASP A 174 44.49 -9.55 30.05
CA ASP A 174 43.94 -8.65 31.09
C ASP A 174 42.41 -8.36 31.00
N GLU A 175 41.65 -8.93 30.04
CA GLU A 175 40.18 -8.71 29.92
C GLU A 175 39.40 -9.98 29.53
N ARG A 176 38.31 -10.27 30.25
CA ARG A 176 37.32 -11.29 29.86
C ARG A 176 36.25 -10.63 29.01
N ARG A 177 36.22 -10.95 27.72
CA ARG A 177 35.16 -10.52 26.80
C ARG A 177 34.34 -11.73 26.35
N THR A 178 33.03 -11.68 26.56
CA THR A 178 32.09 -12.65 25.98
C THR A 178 31.54 -12.05 24.70
N ASP A 179 31.95 -12.61 23.57
CA ASP A 179 31.41 -12.23 22.26
C ASP A 179 30.33 -13.23 21.84
N ILE A 180 29.33 -12.69 21.15
CA ILE A 180 28.13 -13.40 20.71
C ILE A 180 28.24 -13.63 19.21
N PHE A 181 28.18 -14.89 18.79
CA PHE A 181 28.27 -15.30 17.39
C PHE A 181 26.98 -15.99 16.97
N ALA A 182 26.49 -15.71 15.77
CA ALA A 182 25.26 -16.31 15.28
C ALA A 182 25.42 -16.94 13.89
N ASN A 183 24.72 -18.05 13.69
CA ASN A 183 24.39 -18.58 12.38
C ASN A 183 22.94 -18.15 12.08
N MET A 184 22.78 -17.26 11.10
CA MET A 184 21.53 -16.59 10.79
C MET A 184 21.08 -16.91 9.37
N SER A 185 19.80 -17.17 9.20
CA SER A 185 19.08 -17.16 7.93
C SER A 185 18.26 -15.89 7.87
N VAL A 186 18.49 -15.09 6.83
CA VAL A 186 17.88 -13.77 6.63
C VAL A 186 17.08 -13.80 5.34
N ILE A 187 15.89 -13.20 5.39
CA ILE A 187 15.01 -13.06 4.23
C ILE A 187 14.79 -11.58 4.00
N TYR A 188 15.13 -11.14 2.80
CA TYR A 188 14.84 -9.82 2.28
C TYR A 188 13.62 -9.94 1.37
N ALA A 189 12.58 -9.16 1.63
CA ALA A 189 11.32 -9.20 0.88
C ALA A 189 10.95 -7.79 0.45
N GLY A 190 10.74 -7.58 -0.85
CA GLY A 190 10.33 -6.34 -1.47
C GLY A 190 8.86 -6.41 -1.88
N ASP A 191 8.09 -5.44 -1.41
CA ASP A 191 6.70 -5.21 -1.77
C ASP A 191 6.56 -3.85 -2.47
N THR A 192 5.70 -3.80 -3.48
CA THR A 192 5.26 -2.54 -4.11
C THR A 192 3.77 -2.38 -3.85
N PHE A 193 3.40 -1.19 -3.38
CA PHE A 193 2.02 -0.78 -3.11
C PHE A 193 1.61 0.25 -4.13
N VAL A 194 0.42 0.12 -4.72
CA VAL A 194 -0.14 1.08 -5.67
C VAL A 194 -1.51 1.49 -5.17
N ASN A 195 -1.76 2.81 -5.11
CA ASN A 195 -2.98 3.38 -4.57
C ASN A 195 -3.44 4.60 -5.40
N VAL A 196 -4.73 4.89 -5.35
CA VAL A 196 -5.28 6.20 -5.70
C VAL A 196 -4.84 7.23 -4.66
N TYR A 197 -4.30 8.35 -5.14
CA TYR A 197 -3.80 9.41 -4.26
C TYR A 197 -4.97 10.17 -3.61
N SER A 198 -5.03 10.12 -2.28
CA SER A 198 -6.15 10.64 -1.49
C SER A 198 -5.98 12.10 -1.03
N ASP A 199 -4.74 12.62 -1.03
CA ASP A 199 -4.46 13.97 -0.52
C ASP A 199 -5.00 15.06 -1.45
N ASN A 200 -4.90 14.90 -2.77
CA ASN A 200 -5.40 15.88 -3.75
C ASN A 200 -6.85 15.66 -4.19
N LEU A 201 -7.65 14.92 -3.39
CA LEU A 201 -9.06 14.72 -3.70
C LEU A 201 -9.83 16.04 -3.80
N ASP A 202 -9.44 17.09 -3.09
CA ASP A 202 -10.13 18.39 -3.11
C ASP A 202 -10.10 19.10 -4.47
N GLU A 203 -9.07 18.84 -5.28
CA GLU A 203 -8.91 19.37 -6.63
C GLU A 203 -9.88 18.74 -7.64
N LEU A 204 -10.38 17.53 -7.33
CA LEU A 204 -11.28 16.79 -8.21
C LEU A 204 -12.74 17.27 -8.10
N PRO A 205 -13.51 17.32 -9.21
CA PRO A 205 -14.94 17.61 -9.16
C PRO A 205 -15.66 16.63 -8.23
N TRP A 206 -16.56 17.12 -7.38
CA TRP A 206 -17.22 16.27 -6.36
C TRP A 206 -17.97 15.08 -6.95
N THR A 207 -18.58 15.23 -8.12
CA THR A 207 -19.25 14.13 -8.85
C THR A 207 -18.26 13.08 -9.35
N PHE A 208 -17.04 13.49 -9.71
CA PHE A 208 -15.97 12.58 -10.08
C PHE A 208 -15.42 11.84 -8.86
N ARG A 209 -15.24 12.53 -7.73
CA ARG A 209 -14.78 11.90 -6.46
C ARG A 209 -15.70 10.79 -6.00
N GLU A 210 -17.01 11.01 -6.08
CA GLU A 210 -17.97 9.98 -5.74
C GLU A 210 -17.88 8.77 -6.68
N GLU A 211 -17.69 9.00 -7.98
CA GLU A 211 -17.56 7.90 -8.93
C GLU A 211 -16.25 7.14 -8.73
N LEU A 212 -15.15 7.84 -8.43
CA LEU A 212 -13.88 7.24 -8.04
C LEU A 212 -14.02 6.38 -6.79
N LEU A 213 -14.73 6.87 -5.76
CA LEU A 213 -15.02 6.10 -4.55
C LEU A 213 -15.85 4.85 -4.85
N ARG A 214 -16.90 4.97 -5.70
CA ARG A 214 -17.70 3.82 -6.14
C ARG A 214 -16.84 2.82 -6.90
N GLN A 215 -15.97 3.31 -7.79
CA GLN A 215 -15.09 2.45 -8.56
C GLN A 215 -14.10 1.70 -7.66
N VAL A 216 -13.50 2.36 -6.67
CA VAL A 216 -12.61 1.70 -5.70
C VAL A 216 -13.37 0.65 -4.86
N LYS A 217 -14.63 0.91 -4.49
CA LYS A 217 -15.50 -0.11 -3.87
C LYS A 217 -15.81 -1.27 -4.82
N ARG A 218 -15.99 -1.01 -6.12
CA ARG A 218 -16.19 -2.07 -7.13
C ARG A 218 -14.94 -2.94 -7.24
N TRP A 219 -13.74 -2.34 -7.33
CA TRP A 219 -12.47 -3.08 -7.30
C TRP A 219 -12.35 -3.92 -6.05
N HIS A 220 -12.56 -3.33 -4.87
CA HIS A 220 -12.58 -4.06 -3.61
C HIS A 220 -13.50 -5.28 -3.65
N ASN A 221 -14.74 -5.12 -4.11
CA ASN A 221 -15.73 -6.18 -4.14
C ASN A 221 -15.47 -7.30 -5.15
N LYS A 222 -14.65 -7.04 -6.17
CA LYS A 222 -14.18 -8.08 -7.11
C LYS A 222 -13.17 -9.00 -6.44
N ILE A 223 -12.32 -8.45 -5.58
CA ILE A 223 -11.18 -9.13 -4.97
C ILE A 223 -11.61 -9.87 -3.69
N VAL A 224 -12.44 -9.25 -2.84
CA VAL A 224 -12.81 -9.84 -1.55
C VAL A 224 -13.95 -10.87 -1.63
N VAL A 225 -14.00 -11.75 -0.63
CA VAL A 225 -15.11 -12.70 -0.44
C VAL A 225 -16.44 -11.99 -0.13
N GLN A 226 -17.55 -12.68 -0.39
CA GLN A 226 -18.90 -12.09 -0.35
C GLN A 226 -19.23 -11.37 0.97
N ASP A 227 -18.84 -11.92 2.12
CA ASP A 227 -19.15 -11.36 3.44
C ASP A 227 -18.42 -10.06 3.76
N GLN A 228 -17.35 -9.73 3.01
CA GLN A 228 -16.57 -8.52 3.18
C GLN A 228 -16.96 -7.43 2.17
N ARG A 229 -17.91 -7.70 1.27
CA ARG A 229 -18.28 -6.75 0.22
C ARG A 229 -18.91 -5.48 0.77
N LEU A 230 -18.48 -4.36 0.22
CA LEU A 230 -18.99 -3.03 0.53
C LEU A 230 -20.23 -2.73 -0.32
N GLU A 231 -21.17 -1.97 0.24
CA GLU A 231 -22.29 -1.46 -0.55
C GLU A 231 -21.79 -0.44 -1.58
N VAL A 232 -22.04 -0.73 -2.85
CA VAL A 232 -21.79 0.20 -3.96
C VAL A 232 -23.12 0.89 -4.28
N ASN A 233 -23.28 2.10 -3.75
CA ASN A 233 -24.42 2.95 -4.07
C ASN A 233 -24.28 3.46 -5.51
N ASP A 234 -25.05 2.90 -6.43
CA ASP A 234 -25.05 3.25 -7.85
C ASP A 234 -26.47 3.57 -8.36
N GLY A 235 -26.56 4.16 -9.54
CA GLY A 235 -27.79 4.44 -10.25
C GLY A 235 -28.49 5.72 -9.81
N PHE A 236 -29.79 5.78 -10.10
CA PHE A 236 -30.58 7.02 -9.99
C PHE A 236 -30.68 7.54 -8.55
N LEU A 237 -30.94 6.65 -7.59
CA LEU A 237 -31.05 7.03 -6.19
C LEU A 237 -29.71 7.45 -5.59
N ALA A 238 -28.60 6.83 -5.99
CA ALA A 238 -27.26 7.24 -5.58
C ALA A 238 -26.93 8.65 -6.11
N HIS A 239 -27.28 8.94 -7.37
CA HIS A 239 -27.15 10.30 -7.90
C HIS A 239 -28.04 11.32 -7.19
N LEU A 240 -29.19 10.93 -6.63
CA LEU A 240 -29.98 11.82 -5.79
C LEU A 240 -29.35 12.04 -4.40
N SER A 241 -28.86 10.98 -3.76
CA SER A 241 -28.26 11.06 -2.41
C SER A 241 -26.92 11.82 -2.39
N SER A 242 -26.21 11.83 -3.52
CA SER A 242 -24.99 12.61 -3.77
C SER A 242 -25.09 14.11 -3.40
N TRP A 243 -26.30 14.69 -3.47
CA TRP A 243 -26.54 16.08 -3.06
C TRP A 243 -26.35 16.31 -1.57
N SER A 244 -26.62 15.28 -0.76
CA SER A 244 -26.55 15.33 0.70
C SER A 244 -25.23 14.81 1.27
N ASN A 245 -24.45 14.06 0.49
CA ASN A 245 -23.26 13.37 0.97
C ASN A 245 -21.99 13.81 0.24
N ARG A 246 -21.56 15.06 0.48
CA ARG A 246 -20.43 15.71 -0.22
C ARG A 246 -19.19 15.94 0.67
N SER A 247 -19.04 15.15 1.73
CA SER A 247 -17.96 15.35 2.69
C SER A 247 -16.63 14.90 2.09
N LEU A 248 -15.79 15.85 1.68
CA LEU A 248 -14.44 15.56 1.18
C LEU A 248 -13.63 14.72 2.16
N GLU A 249 -13.69 15.06 3.45
CA GLU A 249 -12.96 14.32 4.47
C GLU A 249 -13.54 12.92 4.70
N GLY A 250 -14.86 12.77 4.56
CA GLY A 250 -15.50 11.45 4.58
C GLY A 250 -15.10 10.60 3.38
N ASP A 251 -15.03 11.18 2.19
CA ASP A 251 -14.59 10.52 0.97
C ASP A 251 -13.12 10.07 1.09
N ARG A 252 -12.25 10.96 1.57
CA ARG A 252 -10.82 10.68 1.82
C ARG A 252 -10.64 9.53 2.80
N GLN A 253 -11.29 9.61 3.97
CA GLN A 253 -11.20 8.56 4.99
C GLN A 253 -11.73 7.22 4.47
N THR A 254 -12.84 7.23 3.72
CA THR A 254 -13.40 6.02 3.14
C THR A 254 -12.43 5.42 2.12
N LEU A 255 -11.87 6.23 1.22
CA LEU A 255 -10.90 5.79 0.23
C LEU A 255 -9.66 5.16 0.90
N GLU A 256 -9.06 5.87 1.86
CA GLU A 256 -7.90 5.38 2.61
C GLU A 256 -8.19 4.09 3.36
N SER A 257 -9.38 3.96 3.98
CA SER A 257 -9.75 2.75 4.70
C SER A 257 -9.87 1.53 3.79
N ILE A 258 -10.44 1.69 2.59
CA ILE A 258 -10.59 0.61 1.61
C ILE A 258 -9.21 0.19 1.11
N GLN A 259 -8.38 1.16 0.73
CA GLN A 259 -7.03 0.89 0.24
C GLN A 259 -6.14 0.26 1.32
N GLN A 260 -6.28 0.70 2.57
CA GLN A 260 -5.58 0.06 3.68
C GLN A 260 -5.97 -1.41 3.82
N ALA A 261 -7.27 -1.72 3.83
CA ALA A 261 -7.76 -3.09 3.93
C ALA A 261 -7.28 -3.98 2.77
N LEU A 262 -7.27 -3.46 1.53
CA LEU A 262 -6.77 -4.19 0.37
C LEU A 262 -5.26 -4.48 0.46
N ASN A 263 -4.50 -3.58 1.09
CA ASN A 263 -3.06 -3.71 1.23
C ASN A 263 -2.62 -4.64 2.38
N GLU A 264 -3.53 -5.08 3.26
CA GLU A 264 -3.21 -5.95 4.41
C GLU A 264 -2.76 -7.35 3.99
N SER A 265 -3.40 -7.94 2.97
CA SER A 265 -3.07 -9.28 2.48
C SER A 265 -2.25 -9.20 1.20
N PHE A 266 -1.24 -10.06 1.07
CA PHE A 266 -0.39 -10.13 -0.13
C PHE A 266 -1.20 -10.41 -1.40
N ASP A 267 -1.99 -11.50 -1.38
CA ASP A 267 -2.73 -11.96 -2.56
C ASP A 267 -3.76 -10.89 -3.01
N VAL A 268 -4.45 -10.28 -2.04
CA VAL A 268 -5.41 -9.20 -2.27
C VAL A 268 -4.74 -7.94 -2.82
N ARG A 269 -3.57 -7.58 -2.31
CA ARG A 269 -2.81 -6.42 -2.77
C ARG A 269 -2.33 -6.58 -4.21
N LEU A 270 -1.88 -7.77 -4.61
CA LEU A 270 -1.51 -8.03 -6.00
C LEU A 270 -2.71 -7.84 -6.93
N GLU A 271 -3.84 -8.47 -6.61
CA GLU A 271 -5.07 -8.33 -7.42
C GLU A 271 -5.54 -6.87 -7.48
N TYR A 272 -5.39 -6.12 -6.38
CA TYR A 272 -5.72 -4.69 -6.36
C TYR A 272 -4.76 -3.85 -7.22
N THR A 273 -3.47 -4.18 -7.19
CA THR A 273 -2.46 -3.53 -8.02
C THR A 273 -2.76 -3.77 -9.50
N ASP A 274 -3.14 -4.98 -9.87
CA ASP A 274 -3.53 -5.33 -11.24
C ASP A 274 -4.77 -4.54 -11.71
N GLU A 275 -5.81 -4.44 -10.88
CA GLU A 275 -7.01 -3.64 -11.20
C GLU A 275 -6.70 -2.14 -11.39
N LEU A 276 -5.72 -1.59 -10.65
CA LEU A 276 -5.26 -0.21 -10.84
C LEU A 276 -4.38 -0.05 -12.08
N LEU A 277 -3.52 -1.03 -12.37
CA LEU A 277 -2.65 -1.01 -13.56
C LEU A 277 -3.47 -1.02 -14.85
N GLU A 278 -4.57 -1.75 -14.89
CA GLU A 278 -5.50 -1.75 -16.02
C GLU A 278 -6.08 -0.36 -16.33
N GLN A 279 -6.09 0.56 -15.36
CA GLN A 279 -6.55 1.94 -15.56
C GLN A 279 -5.46 2.89 -16.04
N LEU A 280 -4.19 2.47 -15.97
CA LEU A 280 -3.03 3.28 -16.30
C LEU A 280 -2.63 3.10 -17.78
N PRO A 281 -2.06 4.14 -18.41
CA PRO A 281 -1.42 4.03 -19.72
C PRO A 281 -0.33 2.95 -19.76
N SER A 282 -0.11 2.32 -20.92
CA SER A 282 0.84 1.21 -21.05
C SER A 282 2.29 1.60 -20.73
N ASP A 283 2.69 2.84 -21.03
CA ASP A 283 4.00 3.37 -20.67
C ASP A 283 4.24 3.42 -19.15
N VAL A 284 3.20 3.71 -18.37
CA VAL A 284 3.28 3.68 -16.90
C VAL A 284 3.32 2.25 -16.38
N GLN A 285 2.63 1.32 -17.03
CA GLN A 285 2.68 -0.11 -16.68
C GLN A 285 4.08 -0.67 -16.91
N ASP A 286 4.70 -0.34 -18.04
CA ASP A 286 6.07 -0.75 -18.38
C ASP A 286 7.06 -0.16 -17.36
N GLU A 287 6.94 1.13 -17.03
CA GLU A 287 7.77 1.76 -15.99
C GLU A 287 7.60 1.08 -14.64
N LEU A 288 6.38 0.74 -14.22
CA LEU A 288 6.16 0.04 -12.96
C LEU A 288 6.83 -1.34 -12.95
N SER A 289 6.79 -2.07 -14.07
CA SER A 289 7.47 -3.36 -14.21
C SER A 289 8.99 -3.19 -14.08
N GLU A 290 9.58 -2.20 -14.74
CA GLU A 290 11.01 -1.89 -14.62
C GLU A 290 11.40 -1.57 -13.17
N GLN A 291 10.55 -0.83 -12.46
CA GLN A 291 10.80 -0.46 -11.07
C GLN A 291 10.65 -1.64 -10.10
N GLN A 292 9.74 -2.57 -10.35
CA GLN A 292 9.65 -3.83 -9.59
C GLN A 292 10.91 -4.71 -9.78
N ASP A 293 11.50 -4.68 -10.97
CA ASP A 293 12.75 -5.38 -11.25
C ASP A 293 13.96 -4.63 -10.65
N ALA A 294 13.93 -3.30 -10.61
CA ALA A 294 14.91 -2.50 -9.87
C ALA A 294 14.88 -2.82 -8.37
N LEU A 295 13.69 -2.93 -7.77
CA LEU A 295 13.53 -3.35 -6.37
C LEU A 295 14.15 -4.72 -6.13
N ARG A 296 14.00 -5.66 -7.06
CA ARG A 296 14.67 -6.96 -6.97
C ARG A 296 16.20 -6.81 -6.97
N GLY A 297 16.74 -5.99 -7.88
CA GLY A 297 18.17 -5.68 -7.93
C GLY A 297 18.68 -5.11 -6.60
N GLU A 298 17.94 -4.17 -6.01
CA GLU A 298 18.27 -3.60 -4.69
C GLU A 298 18.31 -4.66 -3.58
N LEU A 299 17.42 -5.65 -3.59
CA LEU A 299 17.46 -6.77 -2.63
C LEU A 299 18.66 -7.70 -2.85
N GLU A 300 19.01 -7.96 -4.11
CA GLU A 300 20.15 -8.80 -4.49
C GLU A 300 21.47 -8.11 -4.10
N ASP A 301 21.62 -6.81 -4.41
CA ASP A 301 22.76 -5.98 -4.02
C ASP A 301 22.91 -5.93 -2.49
N LEU A 302 21.80 -5.76 -1.76
CA LEU A 302 21.80 -5.75 -0.30
C LEU A 302 22.28 -7.08 0.29
N ALA A 303 21.83 -8.20 -0.29
CA ALA A 303 22.25 -9.53 0.14
C ALA A 303 23.74 -9.76 -0.14
N GLU A 304 24.22 -9.41 -1.34
CA GLU A 304 25.63 -9.54 -1.75
C GLU A 304 26.54 -8.67 -0.87
N GLU A 305 26.17 -7.42 -0.60
CA GLU A 305 26.95 -6.57 0.30
C GLU A 305 27.06 -7.16 1.71
N MET A 306 26.01 -7.82 2.17
CA MET A 306 26.00 -8.46 3.46
C MET A 306 26.83 -9.75 3.47
N ASP A 307 26.86 -10.49 2.36
CA ASP A 307 27.76 -11.63 2.17
C ASP A 307 29.22 -11.17 2.24
N VAL A 308 29.58 -10.12 1.49
CA VAL A 308 30.93 -9.55 1.50
C VAL A 308 31.35 -9.08 2.90
N TYR A 309 30.44 -8.46 3.66
CA TYR A 309 30.71 -8.06 5.04
C TYR A 309 30.98 -9.28 5.94
N VAL A 310 30.15 -10.31 5.85
CA VAL A 310 30.29 -11.52 6.68
C VAL A 310 31.53 -12.32 6.31
N GLU A 311 31.90 -12.39 5.03
CA GLU A 311 33.15 -13.03 4.59
C GLU A 311 34.37 -12.30 5.18
N ARG A 312 34.38 -10.97 5.19
CA ARG A 312 35.50 -10.18 5.73
C ARG A 312 35.63 -10.33 7.25
N GLU A 313 34.56 -10.08 7.99
CA GLU A 313 34.57 -10.10 9.45
C GLU A 313 34.59 -11.52 10.01
N GLY A 314 33.94 -12.48 9.33
CA GLY A 314 33.94 -13.88 9.72
C GLY A 314 35.30 -14.56 9.56
N LEU A 315 36.13 -14.11 8.60
CA LEU A 315 37.50 -14.58 8.40
C LEU A 315 38.51 -13.92 9.35
N GLU A 316 38.36 -12.63 9.66
CA GLU A 316 39.27 -11.92 10.58
C GLU A 316 39.20 -12.44 12.03
N GLN A 317 38.10 -13.09 12.42
CA GLN A 317 37.87 -13.55 13.80
C GLN A 317 37.94 -15.08 13.98
N THR A 318 38.12 -15.85 12.90
CA THR A 318 38.34 -17.31 12.96
C THR A 318 39.81 -17.74 12.84
N ALA A 319 40.69 -16.83 12.42
CA ALA A 319 42.15 -16.99 12.39
C ALA A 319 42.78 -16.65 13.74
#